data_AF-A0A368VNB2-F1
#
_entry.id   AF-A0A368VNB2-F1
#
_cell.length_a   1.000
_cell.length_b   1.000
_cell.length_c   1.000
_cell.angle_alpha   90.00
_cell.angle_beta   90.00
_cell.angle_gamma   90.00
#
_symmetry.space_group_name_H-M   'P 1'
#
loop_
_entity.id
_entity.type
_entity.pdbx_description
1 polymer ?
#
loop_
_entity_poly.entity_id
_entity_poly.type
_entity_poly.pdbx_seq_one_letter_code
_entity_poly.pdbx_strand_id
1 'polypeptide(L)'
;MTIEYEDSGKPSESIISGLDKLPAGTKLVVTGHSLGSSLATLHAFVAGSKQIDVELVTFASPRVGDRKFVEAFQQMNIKNTRIFNHPDIVPDVPAKIAGYRHIEPGIEINSALFPIKHSIACYHALSTYLYVMGYDNADISKCKSST
;
A
#
# COMPACT_ATOMS: atom_id res chain seq x y z
N MET A 1 35.63 4.40 28.19
CA MET A 1 34.66 5.20 27.44
C MET A 1 33.34 4.47 27.53
N THR A 2 32.52 4.91 28.48
CA THR A 2 31.24 4.31 28.83
C THR A 2 30.24 4.74 27.77
N ILE A 3 29.59 3.79 27.10
CA ILE A 3 28.48 4.11 26.19
C ILE A 3 27.26 4.32 27.09
N GLU A 4 26.92 5.58 27.29
CA GLU A 4 25.64 5.97 27.88
C GLU A 4 24.53 5.61 26.89
N TYR A 5 23.55 4.85 27.36
CA TYR A 5 22.35 4.55 26.58
C TYR A 5 21.57 5.86 26.42
N GLU A 6 21.56 6.35 25.18
CA GLU A 6 20.69 7.44 24.72
C GLU A 6 19.23 7.07 25.03
N ASP A 7 18.50 8.03 25.60
CA ASP A 7 17.10 7.96 26.06
C ASP A 7 16.24 6.87 25.36
N SER A 8 15.86 5.83 26.11
CA SER A 8 15.01 4.72 25.66
C SER A 8 13.64 5.13 25.07
N GLY A 9 13.27 6.41 25.18
CA GLY A 9 12.05 6.98 24.61
C GLY A 9 12.15 7.47 23.16
N LYS A 10 13.34 7.52 22.54
CA LYS A 10 13.51 8.01 21.16
C LYS A 10 14.47 7.14 20.34
N PRO A 11 14.10 6.73 19.12
CA PRO A 11 15.04 6.10 18.20
C PRO A 11 16.24 7.03 17.96
N SER A 12 17.46 6.50 18.09
CA SER A 12 18.71 7.22 17.80
C SER A 12 18.81 7.69 16.34
N GLU A 13 18.05 7.06 15.45
CA GLU A 13 17.85 7.53 14.09
C GLU A 13 16.40 7.25 13.62
N SER A 14 15.76 8.24 12.99
CA SER A 14 14.43 8.03 12.43
C SER A 14 14.51 7.36 11.06
N ILE A 15 13.51 6.55 10.69
CA ILE A 15 13.40 6.01 9.32
C ILE A 15 13.33 7.16 8.29
N ILE A 16 12.81 8.33 8.69
CA ILE A 16 12.73 9.53 7.84
C ILE A 16 14.10 10.12 7.55
N SER A 17 15.03 10.12 8.52
CA SER A 17 16.41 10.58 8.31
C SER A 17 17.21 9.64 7.41
N GLY A 18 16.81 8.36 7.33
CA GLY A 18 17.37 7.42 6.35
C GLY A 18 17.12 7.85 4.91
N LEU A 19 16.01 8.57 4.63
CA LEU A 19 15.72 9.09 3.28
C LEU A 19 16.72 10.15 2.83
N ASP A 20 17.24 10.95 3.77
CA ASP A 20 18.22 12.01 3.47
C ASP A 20 19.60 11.44 3.11
N LYS A 21 19.84 10.16 3.42
CA LYS A 21 21.07 9.42 3.10
C LYS A 21 21.00 8.71 1.75
N LEU A 22 19.85 8.72 1.07
CA LEU A 22 19.73 8.08 -0.23
C LEU A 22 20.61 8.79 -1.28
N PRO A 23 21.28 8.05 -2.17
CA PRO A 23 22.03 8.66 -3.27
C PRO A 23 21.15 9.55 -4.14
N ALA A 24 21.71 10.65 -4.64
CA ALA A 24 21.01 11.53 -5.58
C ALA A 24 20.55 10.75 -6.82
N GLY A 25 19.31 10.98 -7.26
CA GLY A 25 18.70 10.26 -8.39
C GLY A 25 18.18 8.86 -8.06
N THR A 26 18.15 8.45 -6.78
CA THR A 26 17.51 7.20 -6.37
C THR A 26 16.01 7.25 -6.67
N LYS A 27 15.54 6.24 -7.41
CA LYS A 27 14.11 5.95 -7.54
C LYS A 27 13.66 5.01 -6.44
N LEU A 28 12.72 5.44 -5.61
CA LEU A 28 12.16 4.69 -4.51
C LEU A 28 10.83 4.04 -4.94
N VAL A 29 10.78 2.71 -4.94
CA VAL A 29 9.52 1.97 -5.14
C VAL A 29 8.98 1.57 -3.76
N VAL A 30 7.78 2.03 -3.44
CA VAL A 30 7.10 1.72 -2.19
C VAL A 30 5.88 0.86 -2.49
N THR A 31 5.73 -0.23 -1.75
CA THR A 31 4.61 -1.14 -1.94
C THR A 31 4.05 -1.64 -0.63
N GLY A 32 2.83 -2.14 -0.67
CA GLY A 32 2.15 -2.68 0.49
C GLY A 32 0.88 -3.44 0.10
N HIS A 33 0.42 -4.27 1.03
CA HIS A 33 -0.85 -4.95 0.98
C HIS A 33 -1.66 -4.61 2.24
N SER A 34 -2.97 -4.43 2.10
CA SER A 34 -3.87 -4.18 3.24
C SER A 34 -3.43 -2.96 4.07
N LEU A 35 -3.30 -3.08 5.39
CA LEU A 35 -2.73 -2.05 6.27
C LEU A 35 -1.33 -1.58 5.81
N GLY A 36 -0.53 -2.48 5.26
CA GLY A 36 0.77 -2.15 4.67
C GLY A 36 0.66 -1.16 3.53
N SER A 37 -0.45 -1.15 2.78
CA SER A 37 -0.72 -0.16 1.73
C SER A 37 -0.94 1.24 2.30
N SER A 38 -1.57 1.36 3.47
CA SER A 38 -1.70 2.64 4.17
C SER A 38 -0.35 3.18 4.59
N LEU A 39 0.48 2.33 5.19
CA LEU A 39 1.82 2.70 5.62
C LEU A 39 2.70 3.08 4.42
N ALA A 40 2.63 2.31 3.33
CA ALA A 40 3.30 2.61 2.07
C ALA A 40 2.88 3.96 1.50
N THR A 41 1.59 4.28 1.55
CA THR A 41 1.05 5.57 1.07
C THR A 41 1.58 6.74 1.89
N LEU A 42 1.58 6.62 3.22
CA LEU A 42 2.13 7.66 4.11
C LEU A 42 3.64 7.82 3.92
N HIS A 43 4.38 6.71 3.75
CA HIS A 43 5.81 6.75 3.49
C HIS A 43 6.13 7.40 2.15
N ALA A 44 5.38 7.06 1.09
CA ALA A 44 5.49 7.70 -0.21
C ALA A 44 5.22 9.21 -0.13
N PHE A 45 4.23 9.63 0.68
CA PHE A 45 3.96 11.05 0.90
C PHE A 45 5.16 11.77 1.55
N VAL A 46 5.76 11.19 2.59
CA VAL A 46 6.95 11.76 3.24
C VAL A 46 8.14 11.81 2.28
N ALA A 47 8.42 10.74 1.54
CA ALA A 47 9.52 10.71 0.59
C ALA A 47 9.33 11.71 -0.57
N GLY A 48 8.12 11.82 -1.12
CA GLY A 48 7.79 12.81 -2.15
C GLY A 48 7.94 14.25 -1.66
N SER A 49 7.62 14.53 -0.39
CA SER A 49 7.83 15.86 0.22
C SER A 49 9.31 16.28 0.29
N LYS A 50 10.23 15.30 0.25
CA LYS A 50 11.68 15.48 0.17
C LYS A 50 12.20 15.50 -1.28
N GLN A 51 11.32 15.57 -2.27
CA GLN A 51 11.65 15.59 -3.70
C GLN A 51 12.38 14.32 -4.20
N ILE A 52 12.16 13.19 -3.54
CA ILE A 52 12.64 11.88 -4.00
C ILE A 52 11.72 11.39 -5.13
N ASP A 53 12.28 10.75 -6.16
CA ASP A 53 11.48 10.09 -7.20
C ASP A 53 10.82 8.83 -6.60
N VAL A 54 9.49 8.84 -6.46
CA VAL A 54 8.72 7.79 -5.80
C VAL A 54 7.71 7.16 -6.76
N GLU A 55 7.67 5.83 -6.75
CA GLU A 55 6.59 5.04 -7.34
C GLU A 55 5.88 4.22 -6.26
N LEU A 56 4.56 4.39 -6.14
CA LEU A 56 3.72 3.71 -5.16
C LEU A 56 2.87 2.63 -5.85
N VAL A 57 3.00 1.38 -5.43
CA VAL A 57 2.16 0.27 -5.92
C VAL A 57 1.50 -0.43 -4.74
N THR A 58 0.17 -0.40 -4.65
CA THR A 58 -0.56 -0.94 -3.48
C THR A 58 -1.58 -1.98 -3.87
N PHE A 59 -1.78 -2.97 -3.01
CA PHE A 59 -2.77 -4.02 -3.14
C PHE A 59 -3.76 -3.95 -1.99
N ALA A 60 -5.05 -4.11 -2.28
CA ALA A 60 -6.10 -4.08 -1.26
C ALA A 60 -6.03 -2.84 -0.34
N SER A 61 -5.67 -1.68 -0.91
CA SER A 61 -5.41 -0.48 -0.12
C SER A 61 -6.70 0.13 0.43
N PRO A 62 -6.86 0.27 1.76
CA PRO A 62 -7.95 1.03 2.34
C PRO A 62 -7.83 2.52 2.02
N ARG A 63 -8.81 3.32 2.43
CA ARG A 63 -8.70 4.78 2.31
C ARG A 63 -7.76 5.32 3.39
N VAL A 64 -6.74 6.06 2.97
CA VAL A 64 -5.65 6.48 3.86
C VAL A 64 -5.90 7.86 4.47
N GLY A 65 -6.47 8.78 3.70
CA GLY A 65 -6.65 10.16 4.13
C GLY A 65 -7.96 10.76 3.65
N ASP A 66 -8.19 11.99 4.07
CA ASP A 66 -9.32 12.81 3.64
C ASP A 66 -9.05 13.44 2.27
N ARG A 67 -9.97 14.32 1.84
CA ARG A 67 -9.82 15.06 0.58
C ARG A 67 -8.55 15.93 0.55
N LYS A 68 -8.19 16.60 1.65
CA LYS A 68 -7.01 17.48 1.69
C LYS A 68 -5.72 16.69 1.53
N PHE A 69 -5.64 15.52 2.16
CA PHE A 69 -4.52 14.61 1.98
C PHE A 69 -4.38 14.15 0.54
N VAL A 70 -5.48 13.75 -0.10
CA VAL A 70 -5.45 13.31 -1.52
C VAL A 70 -5.01 14.44 -2.45
N GLU A 71 -5.52 15.66 -2.25
CA GLU A 71 -5.12 16.84 -3.02
C GLU A 71 -3.62 17.14 -2.86
N ALA A 72 -3.11 17.11 -1.62
CA ALA A 72 -1.68 17.30 -1.37
C ALA A 72 -0.83 16.17 -1.96
N PHE A 73 -1.30 14.92 -1.92
CA PHE A 73 -0.62 13.78 -2.53
C PHE A 73 -0.51 13.94 -4.05
N GLN A 74 -1.60 14.35 -4.71
CA GLN A 74 -1.64 14.54 -6.16
C GLN A 74 -0.70 15.66 -6.63
N GLN A 75 -0.52 16.72 -5.84
CA GLN A 75 0.41 17.82 -6.17
C GLN A 75 1.88 17.38 -6.21
N MET A 76 2.25 16.28 -5.56
CA MET A 76 3.63 15.77 -5.59
C MET A 76 3.97 14.98 -6.86
N ASN A 77 3.01 14.76 -7.76
CA ASN A 77 3.22 13.98 -9.00
C ASN A 77 3.82 12.58 -8.79
N ILE A 78 3.55 11.97 -7.63
CA ILE A 78 3.99 10.59 -7.33
C ILE A 78 3.24 9.64 -8.26
N LYS A 79 3.99 8.82 -9.01
CA LYS A 79 3.40 7.74 -9.81
C LYS A 79 2.77 6.74 -8.85
N ASN A 80 1.46 6.54 -8.93
CA ASN A 80 0.75 5.65 -8.04
C ASN A 80 -0.14 4.66 -8.81
N THR A 81 -0.18 3.42 -8.34
CA THR A 81 -1.04 2.34 -8.85
C THR A 81 -1.69 1.63 -7.67
N ARG A 82 -3.02 1.67 -7.60
CA ARG A 82 -3.79 0.98 -6.56
C ARG A 82 -4.59 -0.16 -7.18
N ILE A 83 -4.18 -1.40 -6.90
CA ILE A 83 -4.91 -2.59 -7.33
C ILE A 83 -5.92 -2.96 -6.24
N PHE A 84 -7.19 -3.12 -6.63
CA PHE A 84 -8.26 -3.55 -5.73
C PHE A 84 -9.08 -4.68 -6.36
N ASN A 85 -9.48 -5.64 -5.55
CA ASN A 85 -10.27 -6.79 -5.97
C ASN A 85 -11.75 -6.53 -5.71
N HIS A 86 -12.60 -6.69 -6.71
CA HIS A 86 -14.04 -6.39 -6.65
C HIS A 86 -14.75 -6.96 -5.41
N PRO A 87 -14.60 -8.25 -5.04
CA PRO A 87 -15.24 -8.81 -3.85
C PRO A 87 -14.49 -8.54 -2.53
N ASP A 88 -13.35 -7.84 -2.55
CA ASP A 88 -12.61 -7.47 -1.34
C ASP A 88 -13.18 -6.18 -0.73
N ILE A 89 -13.61 -6.25 0.53
CA ILE A 89 -14.22 -5.13 1.25
C ILE A 89 -13.19 -4.16 1.85
N VAL A 90 -11.92 -4.56 1.99
CA VAL A 90 -10.90 -3.73 2.66
C VAL A 90 -10.66 -2.39 1.96
N PRO A 91 -10.61 -2.31 0.62
CA PRO A 91 -10.56 -1.03 -0.09
C PRO A 91 -11.73 -0.09 0.27
N ASP A 92 -12.87 -0.62 0.69
CA ASP A 92 -14.04 0.19 1.04
C ASP A 92 -14.08 0.72 2.46
N VAL A 93 -13.04 0.46 3.26
CA VAL A 93 -12.92 1.02 4.60
C VAL A 93 -11.72 1.98 4.72
N PRO A 94 -11.79 3.02 5.57
CA PRO A 94 -13.01 3.60 6.16
C PRO A 94 -13.99 4.10 5.09
N ALA A 95 -15.29 4.19 5.43
CA ALA A 95 -16.33 4.55 4.47
C ALA A 95 -16.18 6.00 3.96
N LYS A 96 -16.56 6.26 2.69
CA LYS A 96 -16.51 7.61 2.07
C LYS A 96 -17.31 8.66 2.85
N ILE A 97 -18.40 8.25 3.50
CA ILE A 97 -19.25 9.14 4.32
C ILE A 97 -18.50 9.70 5.54
N ALA A 98 -17.46 9.01 6.03
CA ALA A 98 -16.59 9.48 7.10
C ALA A 98 -15.49 10.45 6.60
N GLY A 99 -15.58 10.93 5.35
CA GLY A 99 -14.66 11.92 4.79
C GLY A 99 -13.41 11.36 4.11
N TYR A 100 -13.16 10.05 4.21
CA TYR A 100 -12.00 9.40 3.60
C TYR A 100 -12.13 9.27 2.08
N ARG A 101 -11.01 9.37 1.37
CA ARG A 101 -10.93 9.31 -0.10
C ARG A 101 -9.76 8.41 -0.52
N HIS A 102 -9.89 7.80 -1.70
CA HIS A 102 -8.77 7.13 -2.33
C HIS A 102 -7.90 8.14 -3.07
N ILE A 103 -6.63 7.79 -3.19
CA ILE A 103 -5.78 8.32 -4.25
C ILE A 103 -6.15 7.55 -5.53
N GLU A 104 -6.45 8.27 -6.59
CA GLU A 104 -6.79 7.74 -7.91
C GLU A 104 -5.58 7.81 -8.85
N PRO A 105 -5.46 6.90 -9.84
CA PRO A 105 -6.47 5.90 -10.25
C PRO A 105 -6.37 4.54 -9.52
N GLY A 106 -7.50 3.85 -9.42
CA GLY A 106 -7.57 2.42 -9.07
C GLY A 106 -7.68 1.50 -10.28
N ILE A 107 -7.03 0.33 -10.22
CA ILE A 107 -7.20 -0.78 -11.16
C ILE A 107 -8.00 -1.86 -10.47
N GLU A 108 -9.17 -2.17 -11.02
CA GLU A 108 -10.04 -3.23 -10.54
C GLU A 108 -9.64 -4.58 -11.13
N ILE A 109 -9.58 -5.61 -10.28
CA ILE A 109 -9.54 -7.01 -10.67
C ILE A 109 -10.76 -7.73 -10.09
N ASN A 110 -11.14 -8.89 -10.64
CA ASN A 110 -12.29 -9.64 -10.13
C ASN A 110 -11.97 -11.11 -9.91
N SER A 111 -11.66 -11.48 -8.66
CA SER A 111 -11.37 -12.86 -8.28
C SER A 111 -12.59 -13.78 -8.28
N ALA A 112 -13.81 -13.26 -8.39
CA ALA A 112 -15.02 -14.10 -8.48
C ALA A 112 -15.13 -14.83 -9.82
N LEU A 113 -14.34 -14.42 -10.83
CA LEU A 113 -14.24 -15.08 -12.14
C LEU A 113 -13.27 -16.27 -12.13
N PHE A 114 -12.68 -16.59 -10.99
CA PHE A 114 -11.61 -17.56 -10.82
C PHE A 114 -11.95 -18.60 -9.74
N PRO A 115 -11.25 -19.75 -9.67
CA PRO A 115 -11.53 -20.79 -8.68
C PRO A 115 -11.03 -20.40 -7.27
N ILE A 116 -11.59 -19.33 -6.72
CA ILE A 116 -11.26 -18.77 -5.41
C ILE A 116 -12.43 -18.99 -4.46
N LYS A 117 -12.15 -19.50 -3.25
CA LYS A 117 -13.15 -19.67 -2.18
C LYS A 117 -13.82 -18.33 -1.86
N HIS A 118 -15.14 -18.31 -1.86
CA HIS A 118 -15.95 -17.13 -1.53
C HIS A 118 -15.89 -16.81 -0.04
N SER A 119 -14.82 -16.16 0.39
CA SER A 119 -14.63 -15.70 1.76
C SER A 119 -13.85 -14.40 1.78
N ILE A 120 -14.13 -13.54 2.76
CA ILE A 120 -13.44 -12.26 2.95
C ILE A 120 -11.91 -12.47 3.00
N ALA A 121 -11.46 -13.49 3.74
CA ALA A 121 -10.04 -13.81 3.85
C ALA A 121 -9.40 -14.14 2.49
N CYS A 122 -10.09 -14.88 1.63
CA CYS A 122 -9.55 -15.25 0.33
C CYS A 122 -9.67 -14.16 -0.73
N TYR A 123 -10.71 -13.34 -0.70
CA TYR A 123 -10.78 -12.16 -1.57
C TYR A 123 -9.71 -11.13 -1.22
N HIS A 124 -9.36 -11.04 0.05
CA HIS A 124 -8.35 -10.12 0.55
C HIS A 124 -6.91 -10.64 0.46
N ALA A 125 -6.71 -11.96 0.33
CA ALA A 125 -5.37 -12.55 0.32
C ALA A 125 -4.51 -12.03 -0.84
N LEU A 126 -3.28 -11.61 -0.55
CA LEU A 126 -2.34 -11.13 -1.57
C LEU A 126 -2.10 -12.16 -2.68
N SER A 127 -2.05 -13.46 -2.35
CA SER A 127 -1.88 -14.49 -3.36
C SER A 127 -3.06 -14.57 -4.35
N THR A 128 -4.28 -14.26 -3.92
CA THR A 128 -5.44 -14.12 -4.83
C THR A 128 -5.24 -12.96 -5.79
N TYR A 129 -4.77 -11.80 -5.31
CA TYR A 129 -4.47 -10.65 -6.16
C TYR A 129 -3.42 -11.01 -7.22
N LEU A 130 -2.30 -11.59 -6.79
CA LEU A 130 -1.22 -12.00 -7.69
C LEU A 130 -1.68 -13.03 -8.72
N TYR A 131 -2.50 -14.00 -8.31
CA TYR A 131 -3.06 -15.01 -9.19
C TYR A 131 -3.94 -14.41 -10.29
N VAL A 132 -4.86 -13.52 -9.93
CA VAL A 132 -5.76 -12.87 -10.89
C VAL A 132 -4.99 -11.95 -11.86
N MET A 133 -3.87 -11.39 -11.41
CA MET A 133 -2.95 -10.63 -12.25
C MET A 133 -2.09 -11.49 -13.19
N GLY A 134 -2.19 -12.82 -13.11
CA GLY A 134 -1.45 -13.74 -13.97
C GLY A 134 -0.03 -14.05 -13.49
N TYR A 135 0.27 -13.90 -12.19
CA TYR A 135 1.56 -14.33 -11.66
C TYR A 135 1.59 -15.85 -11.50
N ASP A 136 2.37 -16.54 -12.35
CA ASP A 136 2.42 -18.00 -12.45
C ASP A 136 2.73 -18.72 -11.14
N ASN A 137 3.47 -18.07 -10.23
CA ASN A 137 3.88 -18.65 -8.94
C ASN A 137 2.99 -18.23 -7.75
N ALA A 138 1.80 -17.68 -8.00
CA ALA A 138 0.87 -17.32 -6.94
C ALA A 138 0.30 -18.57 -6.23
N ASP A 139 0.68 -18.79 -4.96
CA ASP A 139 0.15 -19.89 -4.17
C ASP A 139 -1.27 -19.60 -3.64
N ILE A 140 -2.27 -20.11 -4.36
CA ILE A 140 -3.67 -20.06 -3.94
C ILE A 140 -4.14 -21.37 -3.27
N SER A 141 -3.27 -22.30 -2.91
CA SER A 141 -3.67 -23.61 -2.35
C SER A 141 -4.69 -23.51 -1.20
N LYS A 142 -4.52 -22.54 -0.30
CA LYS A 142 -5.44 -22.27 0.82
C LYS A 142 -6.78 -21.68 0.37
N CYS A 143 -6.78 -20.94 -0.73
CA CYS A 143 -7.92 -20.19 -1.26
C CYS A 143 -8.52 -20.76 -2.53
N LYS A 144 -8.01 -21.88 -3.06
CA LYS A 144 -8.55 -22.55 -4.22
C LYS A 144 -9.89 -23.19 -3.87
N SER A 145 -10.95 -22.87 -4.60
CA SER A 145 -12.25 -23.51 -4.40
C SER A 145 -12.16 -24.99 -4.77
N SER A 146 -12.82 -25.85 -3.97
CA SER A 146 -13.14 -27.20 -4.42
C SER A 146 -14.18 -27.05 -5.53
N THR A 147 -13.83 -27.48 -6.74
CA THR A 147 -14.79 -27.69 -7.83
C THR A 147 -15.87 -28.66 -7.41
#